data_AF-A0A7J9R0V4-F1
#
_entry.id   AF-A0A7J9R0V4-F1
#
_cell.length_a   1.000
_cell.length_b   1.000
_cell.length_c   1.000
_cell.angle_alpha   90.00
_cell.angle_beta   90.00
_cell.angle_gamma   90.00
#
_symmetry.space_group_name_H-M   'P 1'
#
loop_
_entity.id
_entity.type
_entity.pdbx_description
1 polymer ?
#
loop_
_entity_poly.entity_id
_entity_poly.type
_entity_poly.pdbx_seq_one_letter_code
_entity_poly.pdbx_strand_id
1 'polypeptide(L)' 'MKPFVLWMTGLPCSGKTTIVKDLQKDIPNLAMLDGDELREWFSPKDFSKEGRDEHNKKVAHLAKLLLK' A
#
# COMPACT_ATOMS: atom_id res chain seq x y z
N MET A 1 -13.48 -7.54 -14.18
CA MET A 1 -12.44 -6.50 -14.28
C MET A 1 -11.10 -7.18 -14.42
N LYS A 2 -10.15 -6.68 -15.23
CA LYS A 2 -8.78 -7.22 -15.20
C LYS A 2 -8.16 -6.90 -13.83
N PRO A 3 -7.32 -7.78 -13.26
CA PRO A 3 -6.56 -7.46 -12.05
C PRO A 3 -5.80 -6.15 -12.23
N PHE A 4 -5.82 -5.30 -11.22
CA PHE A 4 -5.14 -4.01 -11.24
C PHE A 4 -4.55 -3.67 -9.88
N VAL A 5 -3.58 -2.75 -9.86
CA VAL A 5 -3.02 -2.17 -8.65
C VAL A 5 -3.28 -0.67 -8.68
N LEU A 6 -3.83 -0.14 -7.59
CA LEU A 6 -3.98 1.28 -7.34
C LEU A 6 -2.93 1.72 -6.32
N TRP A 7 -1.94 2.50 -6.74
CA TRP A 7 -0.87 3.00 -5.85
C TRP A 7 -1.17 4.41 -5.38
N MET A 8 -1.49 4.58 -4.09
CA MET A 8 -1.81 5.89 -3.50
C MET A 8 -0.59 6.50 -2.79
N THR A 9 -0.29 7.76 -3.08
CA THR A 9 0.75 8.53 -2.38
C THR A 9 0.17 9.81 -1.81
N GLY A 10 0.82 10.37 -0.79
CA GLY A 10 0.38 11.59 -0.12
C GLY A 10 0.93 11.70 1.30
N LEU A 11 0.89 12.90 1.87
CA LEU A 11 1.38 13.16 3.23
C LEU A 11 0.62 12.33 4.28
N PRO A 12 1.21 12.08 5.47
CA PRO A 12 0.47 11.54 6.60
C PRO A 12 -0.83 12.33 6.85
N CYS A 13 -1.90 11.63 7.24
CA CYS A 13 -3.24 12.22 7.45
C CYS A 13 -3.93 12.83 6.22
N SER A 14 -3.41 12.65 4.99
CA SER A 14 -4.06 13.17 3.76
C SER A 14 -5.34 12.44 3.32
N GLY A 15 -5.90 11.54 4.14
CA GLY A 15 -7.15 10.82 3.85
C GLY A 15 -7.04 9.59 2.95
N LYS A 16 -5.84 9.09 2.62
CA LYS A 16 -5.65 7.92 1.74
C LYS A 16 -6.46 6.70 2.18
N THR A 17 -6.32 6.30 3.45
CA THR A 17 -7.02 5.15 4.03
C THR A 17 -8.54 5.35 4.00
N THR A 18 -9.03 6.59 4.20
CA THR A 18 -10.46 6.92 4.10
C THR A 18 -10.99 6.68 2.69
N ILE A 19 -10.25 7.13 1.67
CA ILE A 19 -10.63 6.96 0.26
C ILE A 19 -10.67 5.47 -0.11
N VAL A 20 -9.65 4.69 0.27
CA VAL A 20 -9.62 3.24 -0.05
C VAL A 20 -10.77 2.50 0.62
N LYS A 21 -11.08 2.81 1.89
CA LYS A 21 -12.21 2.20 2.60
C LYS A 21 -13.56 2.50 1.95
N ASP A 22 -13.70 3.68 1.34
CA ASP A 22 -14.89 4.03 0.57
C ASP A 22 -14.94 3.26 -0.75
N LEU A 23 -13.82 3.22 -1.50
CA LEU A 23 -13.70 2.44 -2.74
C LEU A 23 -13.97 0.94 -2.55
N GLN A 24 -13.62 0.37 -1.40
CA GLN A 24 -13.89 -1.04 -1.07
C GLN A 24 -15.39 -1.37 -1.01
N LYS A 25 -16.28 -0.36 -0.87
CA LYS A 25 -17.74 -0.57 -0.94
C LYS A 25 -18.21 -0.84 -2.36
N ASP A 26 -17.54 -0.23 -3.35
CA ASP A 26 -17.93 -0.30 -4.76
C ASP A 26 -17.11 -1.34 -5.55
N ILE A 27 -15.89 -1.64 -5.10
CA ILE A 27 -14.98 -2.58 -5.77
C ILE A 27 -14.85 -3.85 -4.93
N PRO A 28 -15.59 -4.93 -5.26
CA PRO A 28 -15.49 -6.19 -4.54
C PRO A 28 -14.09 -6.79 -4.68
N ASN A 29 -13.58 -7.38 -3.59
CA ASN A 29 -12.25 -7.98 -3.48
C ASN A 29 -11.07 -7.00 -3.61
N LEU A 30 -11.29 -5.69 -3.43
CA LEU A 30 -10.19 -4.73 -3.35
C LEU A 30 -9.43 -4.91 -2.02
N ALA A 31 -8.22 -5.49 -2.10
CA ALA A 31 -7.31 -5.58 -0.96
C ALA A 31 -6.59 -4.25 -0.72
N MET A 32 -6.52 -3.82 0.53
CA MET A 32 -5.75 -2.65 0.94
C MET A 32 -4.41 -3.09 1.52
N LEU A 33 -3.32 -2.55 0.97
CA LEU A 33 -1.96 -2.70 1.46
C LEU A 33 -1.58 -1.39 2.18
N ASP A 34 -1.85 -1.29 3.48
CA ASP A 34 -1.62 -0.06 4.24
C ASP A 34 -0.12 0.12 4.58
N GLY A 35 0.42 1.30 4.27
CA GLY A 35 1.85 1.56 4.43
C GLY A 35 2.32 1.58 5.89
N ASP A 36 1.46 1.94 6.84
CA ASP A 36 1.82 1.93 8.26
C ASP A 36 1.81 0.49 8.80
N GLU A 37 0.78 -0.30 8.46
CA GLU A 37 0.72 -1.74 8.81
C GLU A 37 1.91 -2.51 8.21
N LEU A 38 2.22 -2.28 6.93
CA LEU A 38 3.33 -2.96 6.26
C LEU A 38 4.70 -2.55 6.83
N ARG A 39 4.85 -1.32 7.33
CA ARG A 39 6.07 -0.92 8.04
C ARG A 39 6.26 -1.68 9.34
N GLU A 40 5.18 -1.97 10.06
CA GLU A 40 5.23 -2.82 11.26
C GLU A 40 5.64 -4.25 10.91
N TRP A 41 5.11 -4.81 9.82
CA TRP A 41 5.38 -6.19 9.42
C TRP A 41 6.80 -6.41 8.93
N PHE A 42 7.37 -5.45 8.19
CA PHE A 42 8.66 -5.63 7.56
C PHE A 42 9.85 -5.30 8.49
N SER A 43 9.76 -4.23 9.31
CA SER A 43 10.89 -3.63 10.07
C SER A 43 12.18 -3.34 9.26
N PRO A 44 13.01 -2.33 9.58
CA PRO A 44 12.94 -1.34 10.67
C PRO A 44 12.19 -0.04 10.29
N LYS A 45 11.97 0.83 11.29
CA LYS A 45 11.51 2.23 11.15
C LYS A 45 12.55 3.14 10.50
N ASP A 46 13.16 2.68 9.40
CA ASP A 46 14.04 3.52 8.60
C ASP A 46 13.19 4.40 7.67
N PHE A 47 13.22 5.70 7.97
CA PHE A 47 12.55 6.74 7.19
C PHE A 47 13.53 7.56 6.34
N SER A 48 14.80 7.12 6.25
CA SER A 48 15.75 7.65 5.27
C SER A 48 15.20 7.51 3.84
N LYS A 49 15.85 8.17 2.87
CA LYS A 49 15.46 8.00 1.47
C LYS A 49 15.64 6.53 1.06
N GLU A 50 16.75 5.93 1.43
CA GLU A 50 17.13 4.56 1.13
C GLU A 50 16.15 3.56 1.77
N GLY A 51 15.80 3.76 3.04
CA GLY A 51 14.82 2.93 3.75
C GLY A 51 13.41 3.02 3.15
N ARG A 52 13.00 4.22 2.70
CA ARG A 52 11.73 4.39 1.95
C ARG A 52 11.78 3.68 0.59
N ASP A 53 12.90 3.77 -0.12
CA ASP A 53 13.09 3.11 -1.42
C ASP A 53 13.06 1.57 -1.27
N GLU A 54 13.70 1.02 -0.24
CA GLU A 54 13.67 -0.41 0.07
C GLU A 54 12.27 -0.88 0.47
N HIS A 55 11.60 -0.15 1.37
CA HIS A 55 10.24 -0.45 1.78
C HIS A 55 9.28 -0.49 0.58
N ASN A 56 9.33 0.51 -0.31
CA ASN A 56 8.50 0.55 -1.50
C ASN A 56 8.75 -0.64 -2.45
N LYS A 57 10.00 -1.10 -2.59
CA LYS A 57 10.32 -2.32 -3.35
C LYS A 57 9.67 -3.57 -2.76
N LYS A 58 9.67 -3.72 -1.43
CA LYS A 58 9.00 -4.84 -0.74
C LYS A 58 7.49 -4.81 -0.97
N VAL A 59 6.86 -3.65 -0.82
CA VAL A 59 5.42 -3.46 -1.06
C VAL A 59 5.06 -3.74 -2.52
N ALA A 60 5.85 -3.25 -3.48
CA ALA A 60 5.62 -3.51 -4.90
C ALA A 60 5.77 -5.01 -5.26
N HIS A 61 6.73 -5.70 -4.64
CA HIS A 61 6.88 -7.14 -4.81
C HIS A 61 5.65 -7.90 -4.27
N LEU A 62 5.17 -7.55 -3.08
CA LEU A 62 3.95 -8.13 -2.52
C LEU A 62 2.73 -7.89 -3.41
N ALA A 63 2.53 -6.66 -3.90
CA ALA A 63 1.44 -6.32 -4.81
C ALA A 63 1.49 -7.16 -6.09
N LYS A 64 2.69 -7.39 -6.65
CA LYS A 64 2.89 -8.24 -7.82
C LYS A 64 2.52 -9.71 -7.55
N LEU A 65 2.79 -10.23 -6.35
CA LEU A 65 2.40 -11.61 -5.99
C LEU A 65 0.87 -11.79 -5.84
N LEU A 66 0.18 -10.72 -5.45
CA LEU A 66 -1.29 -10.70 -5.30
C LEU A 66 -2.02 -10.54 -6.65
N LEU A 67 -1.38 -9.91 -7.62
CA LEU A 67 -1.86 -9.87 -9.01
C LEU A 67 -1.66 -11.24 -9.67
N LYS A 68 -2.69 -12.09 -9.61
CA LYS A 68 -2.81 -13.29 -10.46
C LYS A 68 -3.61 -13.00 -11.71
#